data_AF-A0A264W7J3-F1
#
_entry.id   AF-A0A264W7J3-F1
#
_cell.length_a   1.000
_cell.length_b   1.000
_cell.length_c   1.000
_cell.angle_alpha   90.00
_cell.angle_beta   90.00
_cell.angle_gamma   90.00
#
_symmetry.space_group_name_H-M   'P 1'
#
loop_
_entity.id
_entity.type
_entity.pdbx_description
1 polymer ?
#
loop_
_entity_poly.entity_id
_entity_poly.type
_entity_poly.pdbx_seq_one_letter_code
_entity_poly.pdbx_strand_id
1 'polypeptide(L)'
;TFSALWTEYSDDFSQFYHQYLLDAERFGDKRGLWAKQDIPPNTFSVSSIPWVSFTNFNLNLDNSEHLLPIITNGKYFSEGR
;
A
#
# COMPACT_ATOMS: atom_id res chain seq x y z
N THR A 1 12.51 4.88 6.77
CA THR A 1 11.88 3.57 7.04
C THR A 1 10.48 3.58 6.45
N PHE A 2 9.77 2.46 6.41
CA PHE A 2 8.35 2.45 6.05
C PHE A 2 7.56 1.59 7.03
N SER A 3 6.25 1.78 7.03
CA SER A 3 5.26 1.02 7.79
C SER A 3 4.08 0.74 6.87
N ALA A 4 3.46 -0.42 7.03
CA ALA A 4 2.27 -0.82 6.30
C ALA A 4 1.04 -0.74 7.21
N LEU A 5 -0.04 -0.23 6.63
CA LEU A 5 -1.38 -0.14 7.20
C LEU A 5 -2.36 -0.82 6.27
N TRP A 6 -3.43 -1.36 6.84
CA TRP A 6 -4.54 -1.92 6.09
C TRP A 6 -5.83 -1.19 6.47
N THR A 7 -6.68 -0.98 5.47
CA THR A 7 -8.00 -0.38 5.62
C THR A 7 -9.02 -1.31 5.00
N GLU A 8 -10.17 -1.47 5.67
CA GLU A 8 -11.25 -2.32 5.17
C GLU A 8 -11.75 -1.80 3.83
N TYR A 9 -12.01 -2.71 2.89
CA TYR A 9 -12.50 -2.34 1.57
C TYR A 9 -13.97 -1.90 1.64
N SER A 10 -14.31 -0.91 0.82
CA SER A 10 -15.68 -0.48 0.56
C SER A 10 -15.81 -0.14 -0.91
N ASP A 11 -16.94 -0.49 -1.52
CA ASP A 11 -17.30 -0.13 -2.89
C ASP A 11 -17.65 1.35 -3.02
N ASP A 12 -18.15 1.98 -1.96
CA ASP A 12 -18.22 3.44 -1.83
C ASP A 12 -16.83 4.02 -1.50
N PHE A 13 -16.28 4.80 -2.43
CA PHE A 13 -14.99 5.46 -2.27
C PHE A 13 -14.95 6.43 -1.08
N SER A 14 -16.02 7.17 -0.82
CA SER A 14 -16.07 8.13 0.28
C SER A 14 -15.98 7.41 1.63
N GLN A 15 -16.68 6.28 1.74
CA GLN A 15 -16.61 5.42 2.91
C GLN A 15 -15.20 4.81 3.09
N PHE A 16 -14.62 4.26 2.01
CA PHE A 16 -13.25 3.74 2.04
C PHE A 16 -12.24 4.81 2.47
N TYR A 17 -12.30 5.98 1.84
CA TYR A 17 -11.38 7.09 2.10
C TYR A 17 -11.50 7.62 3.53
N HIS A 18 -12.73 7.73 4.04
CA HIS A 18 -12.95 8.11 5.44
C HIS A 18 -12.33 7.10 6.42
N GLN A 19 -12.53 5.80 6.19
CA GLN A 19 -11.92 4.76 7.02
C GLN A 19 -10.39 4.77 6.95
N TYR A 20 -9.84 4.99 5.75
CA TYR A 20 -8.40 5.13 5.57
C TYR A 20 -7.82 6.29 6.39
N LEU A 21 -8.50 7.45 6.38
CA LEU A 21 -8.07 8.60 7.19
C LEU A 21 -8.09 8.30 8.69
N LEU A 22 -9.12 7.60 9.17
CA LEU A 22 -9.20 7.19 10.58
C LEU A 22 -8.08 6.19 10.95
N ASP A 23 -7.77 5.24 10.08
CA ASP A 23 -6.66 4.32 10.27
C ASP A 23 -5.31 5.05 10.27
N ALA A 24 -5.11 6.00 9.35
CA ALA A 24 -3.91 6.82 9.28
C ALA A 24 -3.73 7.70 10.53
N GLU A 25 -4.81 8.35 11.01
CA GLU A 25 -4.79 9.15 12.24
C GLU A 25 -4.43 8.29 13.47
N ARG A 26 -5.02 7.08 13.56
CA ARG A 26 -4.85 6.22 14.74
C ARG A 26 -3.53 5.46 14.77
N PHE A 27 -2.98 5.13 13.60
CA PHE A 27 -1.84 4.21 13.48
C PHE A 27 -0.65 4.78 12.69
N GLY A 28 -0.77 5.94 12.04
CA GLY A 28 0.26 6.50 11.14
C GLY A 28 1.59 6.82 11.82
N ASP A 29 1.57 7.16 13.10
CA ASP A 29 2.79 7.45 13.88
C ASP A 29 3.43 6.18 14.49
N LYS A 30 2.80 5.02 14.35
CA LYS A 30 3.33 3.77 14.90
C LYS A 30 4.43 3.23 14.01
N ARG A 31 5.59 2.98 14.62
CA ARG A 31 6.75 2.38 13.94
C ARG A 31 6.66 0.87 13.96
N GLY A 32 7.13 0.25 12.88
CA GLY A 32 7.11 -1.20 12.68
C GLY A 32 6.67 -1.53 11.27
N LEU A 33 6.96 -2.74 10.80
CA LEU A 33 6.53 -3.16 9.46
C LEU A 33 5.01 -3.15 9.33
N TRP A 34 4.30 -3.58 10.38
CA TRP A 34 2.84 -3.60 10.46
C TRP A 34 2.37 -2.71 11.61
N ALA A 35 1.82 -1.54 11.28
CA ALA A 35 1.41 -0.55 12.28
C ALA A 35 0.02 -0.84 12.89
N LYS A 36 -0.83 -1.57 12.14
CA LYS A 36 -2.14 -2.07 12.56
C LYS A 36 -2.08 -3.61 12.54
N GLN A 37 -2.45 -4.24 13.66
CA GLN A 37 -2.45 -5.70 13.82
C GLN A 37 -3.63 -6.34 13.07
N ASP A 38 -3.71 -7.68 13.10
CA ASP A 38 -4.85 -8.47 12.61
C ASP A 38 -5.18 -8.24 11.13
N ILE A 39 -4.16 -8.36 10.28
CA ILE A 39 -4.31 -8.20 8.82
C ILE A 39 -5.25 -9.29 8.28
N PRO A 40 -6.35 -8.92 7.59
CA PRO A 40 -7.26 -9.90 7.00
C PRO A 40 -6.57 -10.78 5.95
N PRO A 41 -6.94 -12.07 5.80
CA PRO A 41 -6.31 -12.98 4.83
C PRO A 41 -6.37 -12.50 3.37
N ASN A 42 -7.41 -11.75 3.00
CA ASN A 42 -7.64 -11.27 1.64
C ASN A 42 -7.10 -9.83 1.43
N THR A 43 -5.94 -9.53 2.01
CA THR A 43 -5.29 -8.21 1.91
C THR A 43 -4.19 -8.23 0.87
N PHE A 44 -4.24 -7.32 -0.10
CA PHE A 44 -3.18 -7.14 -1.09
C PHE A 44 -2.35 -5.88 -0.82
N SER A 45 -1.11 -5.85 -1.32
CA SER A 45 -0.18 -4.78 -1.00
C SER A 45 -0.20 -3.68 -2.05
N VAL A 46 -0.29 -2.43 -1.59
CA VAL A 46 -0.05 -1.23 -2.41
C VAL A 46 1.06 -0.42 -1.74
N SER A 47 2.08 -0.05 -2.52
CA SER A 47 3.20 0.76 -2.03
C SER A 47 3.58 1.86 -3.03
N SER A 48 4.11 2.96 -2.52
CA SER A 48 4.51 4.10 -3.34
C SER A 48 5.97 4.48 -3.08
N ILE A 49 6.72 4.69 -4.15
CA ILE A 49 8.07 5.25 -4.15
C ILE A 49 8.00 6.63 -4.83
N PRO A 50 7.47 7.67 -4.13
CA PRO A 50 7.09 8.95 -4.76
C PRO A 50 8.29 9.81 -5.23
N TRP A 51 9.51 9.38 -4.95
CA TRP A 51 10.75 10.11 -5.24
C TRP A 51 11.47 9.61 -6.51
N VAL A 52 11.02 8.51 -7.11
CA VAL A 52 11.65 7.91 -8.32
C VAL A 52 10.60 7.61 -9.39
N SER A 53 10.85 8.09 -10.60
CA SER A 53 10.12 7.65 -11.80
C SER A 53 10.82 6.42 -12.38
N PHE A 54 10.06 5.37 -12.67
CA PHE A 54 10.58 4.14 -13.29
C PHE A 54 9.63 3.66 -14.39
N THR A 55 10.18 3.01 -15.40
CA THR A 55 9.43 2.34 -16.47
C THR A 55 9.21 0.86 -16.17
N ASN A 56 10.01 0.28 -15.27
CA ASN A 56 9.87 -1.09 -14.81
C ASN A 56 10.26 -1.20 -13.32
N PHE A 57 9.55 -2.03 -12.57
CA PHE A 57 9.84 -2.37 -11.19
C PHE A 57 9.57 -3.85 -10.99
N ASN A 58 10.53 -4.57 -10.40
CA ASN A 58 10.40 -5.99 -10.12
C ASN A 58 10.70 -6.24 -8.64
N LEU A 59 9.83 -7.01 -8.00
CA LEU A 59 10.06 -7.55 -6.67
C LEU A 59 10.36 -9.04 -6.81
N ASN A 60 11.59 -9.43 -6.49
CA ASN A 60 11.98 -10.83 -6.46
C ASN A 60 11.71 -11.40 -5.06
N LEU A 61 10.72 -12.27 -4.96
CA LEU A 61 10.35 -12.95 -3.72
C LEU A 61 11.03 -14.31 -3.70
N ASP A 62 11.69 -14.64 -2.60
CA ASP A 62 12.17 -16.01 -2.37
C ASP A 62 10.96 -16.96 -2.27
N ASN A 63 11.12 -18.23 -2.69
CA ASN A 63 10.09 -19.27 -2.92
C ASN A 63 8.82 -19.14 -2.06
N SER A 64 7.98 -18.15 -2.39
CA SER A 64 6.83 -17.79 -1.57
C SER A 64 5.59 -18.34 -2.25
N GLU A 65 4.70 -18.95 -1.47
CA GLU A 65 3.31 -19.24 -1.88
C GLU A 65 2.46 -17.96 -1.93
N HIS A 66 3.07 -16.78 -2.14
CA HIS A 66 2.39 -15.50 -2.17
C HIS A 66 1.68 -15.31 -3.51
N LEU A 67 0.35 -15.48 -3.48
CA LEU A 67 -0.50 -15.39 -4.67
C LEU A 67 -1.22 -14.04 -4.80
N LEU A 68 -1.26 -13.26 -3.72
CA LEU A 68 -1.95 -11.96 -3.73
C LEU A 68 -1.13 -10.92 -4.51
N PRO A 69 -1.78 -9.98 -5.20
CA PRO A 69 -1.07 -9.00 -5.99
C PRO A 69 -0.27 -8.03 -5.12
N ILE A 70 0.87 -7.59 -5.66
CA ILE A 70 1.68 -6.50 -5.10
C ILE A 70 1.74 -5.40 -6.15
N ILE A 71 1.26 -4.22 -5.78
CA ILE A 71 1.23 -3.04 -6.63
C ILE A 71 2.22 -2.02 -6.08
N THR A 72 3.11 -1.54 -6.95
CA THR A 72 4.10 -0.50 -6.62
C THR A 72 4.02 0.64 -7.62
N ASN A 73 3.73 1.85 -7.14
CA ASN A 73 3.73 3.05 -7.98
C ASN A 73 4.95 3.94 -7.73
N GLY A 74 5.50 4.50 -8.81
CA GLY A 74 6.58 5.49 -8.76
C GLY A 74 6.07 6.91 -8.75
N LYS A 75 7.00 7.85 -8.86
CA LYS A 75 6.74 9.27 -9.12
C LYS A 75 6.13 9.44 -10.51
N TYR A 76 4.92 10.02 -10.56
CA TYR A 76 4.27 10.41 -11.80
C TYR A 76 5.14 11.36 -12.63
N PHE A 77 5.15 11.17 -13.95
CA PHE A 77 5.70 12.09 -14.92
C PHE A 77 4.78 12.12 -16.14
N SER A 78 4.66 13.29 -16.77
CA SER A 78 3.97 13.41 -18.05
C SER A 78 5.01 13.27 -19.15
N GLU A 79 4.87 12.24 -19.98
CA GLU A 79 5.44 12.27 -21.33
C GLU A 79 4.54 13.18 -22.15
N GLY A 80 4.91 14.44 -22.29
CA GLY A 80 4.15 15.41 -23.06
C GLY A 80 3.77 14.83 -24.43
N ARG A 81 2.46 14.65 -24.65
CA ARG A 81 1.85 14.41 -25.94
C ARG A 81 0.82 15.49 -26.18
#